data_AF-A0A935PH51-F1
#
_entry.id   AF-A0A935PH51-F1
#
_cell.length_a   1.000
_cell.length_b   1.000
_cell.length_c   1.000
_cell.angle_alpha   90.00
_cell.angle_beta   90.00
_cell.angle_gamma   90.00
#
_symmetry.space_group_name_H-M   'P 1'
#
loop_
_entity.id
_entity.type
_entity.pdbx_description
1 polymer ?
#
loop_
_entity_poly.entity_id
_entity_poly.type
_entity_poly.pdbx_seq_one_letter_code
_entity_poly.pdbx_strand_id
1 'polypeptide(L)'
;MALLDRLVTVAAAGRLDHAAWAAAFAEAAAALRDQVMAQAAELVEGAAREARLPGGQLRAQLPDAERGEALLNRLLACAMPLERLASEGGDLLSRRARGAALEAAWEAAVAVAVSALRSWQQRAAAIAAWRRPLAPVVASVGGLAIVLTVASAWLGGQLTPPEWFRPVHDAFWSLPWP
;
A
#
# COMPACT_ATOMS: atom_id res chain seq x y z
N MET A 1 -24.06 0.66 -7.29
CA MET A 1 -24.75 0.74 -8.59
C MET A 1 -24.38 -0.40 -9.53
N ALA A 2 -23.09 -0.73 -9.71
CA ALA A 2 -22.64 -1.75 -10.67
C ALA A 2 -23.34 -3.14 -10.58
N LEU A 3 -23.55 -3.70 -9.38
CA LEU A 3 -24.21 -5.01 -9.23
C LEU A 3 -25.68 -4.96 -9.67
N LEU A 4 -26.42 -3.92 -9.28
CA LEU A 4 -27.84 -3.75 -9.64
C LEU A 4 -28.03 -3.58 -11.14
N ASP A 5 -27.22 -2.74 -11.79
CA ASP A 5 -27.26 -2.55 -13.25
C ASP A 5 -26.96 -3.87 -13.98
N ARG A 6 -26.05 -4.68 -13.42
CA ARG A 6 -25.68 -5.96 -14.02
C ARG A 6 -26.76 -7.02 -13.83
N LEU A 7 -27.36 -7.10 -12.65
CA LEU A 7 -28.48 -8.00 -12.38
C LEU A 7 -29.71 -7.65 -13.24
N VAL A 8 -29.98 -6.36 -13.46
CA VAL A 8 -31.02 -5.91 -14.40
C VAL A 8 -30.72 -6.37 -15.83
N THR A 9 -29.45 -6.28 -16.25
CA THR A 9 -29.02 -6.74 -17.58
C THR A 9 -29.19 -8.26 -17.74
N VAL A 10 -28.83 -9.03 -16.72
CA VAL A 10 -28.99 -10.50 -16.71
C VAL A 10 -30.46 -10.92 -16.67
N ALA A 11 -31.28 -10.23 -15.88
CA ALA A 11 -32.72 -10.44 -15.81
C ALA A 11 -33.42 -10.12 -17.15
N ALA A 12 -33.03 -9.01 -17.80
CA ALA A 12 -33.53 -8.64 -19.11
C ALA A 12 -33.18 -9.67 -20.21
N ALA A 13 -32.09 -10.41 -20.04
CA ALA A 13 -31.68 -11.48 -20.94
C ALA A 13 -32.42 -12.82 -20.70
N GLY A 14 -33.35 -12.89 -19.74
CA GLY A 14 -34.08 -14.11 -19.40
C GLY A 14 -33.22 -15.23 -18.80
N ARG A 15 -31.97 -14.94 -18.42
CA ARG A 15 -30.97 -15.89 -17.93
C ARG A 15 -30.78 -15.78 -16.43
N LEU A 16 -31.86 -15.89 -15.65
CA LEU A 16 -31.79 -15.95 -14.19
C LEU A 16 -31.38 -17.35 -13.69
N ASP A 17 -30.40 -17.96 -14.35
CA ASP A 17 -29.78 -19.19 -13.87
C ASP A 17 -28.65 -18.87 -12.88
N HIS A 18 -28.20 -19.89 -12.16
CA HIS A 18 -27.14 -19.74 -11.17
C HIS A 18 -25.83 -19.29 -11.81
N ALA A 19 -25.46 -19.82 -12.98
CA ALA A 19 -24.20 -19.43 -13.61
C ALA A 19 -24.14 -17.93 -13.93
N ALA A 20 -25.24 -17.34 -14.42
CA ALA A 20 -25.30 -15.93 -14.77
C ALA A 20 -25.24 -15.00 -13.54
N TRP A 21 -25.87 -15.38 -12.42
CA TRP A 21 -25.75 -14.63 -11.17
C TRP A 21 -24.31 -14.67 -10.63
N ALA A 22 -23.67 -15.84 -10.61
CA ALA A 22 -22.30 -15.99 -10.09
C ALA A 22 -21.33 -15.11 -10.88
N ALA A 23 -21.45 -15.14 -12.21
CA ALA A 23 -20.66 -14.29 -13.10
C ALA A 23 -20.89 -12.80 -12.82
N ALA A 24 -22.16 -12.37 -12.68
CA ALA A 24 -22.48 -10.98 -12.38
C ALA A 24 -21.91 -10.52 -11.04
N PHE A 25 -21.96 -11.38 -10.00
CA PHE A 25 -21.36 -11.08 -8.71
C PHE A 25 -19.84 -10.99 -8.81
N ALA A 26 -19.19 -11.93 -9.49
CA ALA A 26 -17.75 -11.95 -9.66
C ALA A 26 -17.23 -10.73 -10.42
N GLU A 27 -17.92 -10.33 -11.49
CA GLU A 27 -17.64 -9.09 -12.23
C GLU A 27 -17.79 -7.85 -11.33
N ALA A 28 -18.87 -7.78 -10.56
CA ALA A 28 -19.10 -6.65 -9.64
C ALA A 28 -18.06 -6.60 -8.50
N ALA A 29 -17.65 -7.75 -7.97
CA ALA A 29 -16.59 -7.86 -6.96
C ALA A 29 -15.23 -7.44 -7.52
N ALA A 30 -14.90 -7.83 -8.76
CA ALA A 30 -13.68 -7.39 -9.45
C ALA A 30 -13.67 -5.87 -9.67
N ALA A 31 -14.79 -5.29 -10.12
CA ALA A 31 -14.91 -3.84 -10.27
C ALA A 31 -14.79 -3.11 -8.92
N LEU A 32 -15.37 -3.66 -7.85
CA LEU A 32 -15.26 -3.10 -6.50
C LEU A 32 -13.81 -3.17 -5.98
N ARG A 33 -13.12 -4.29 -6.21
CA ARG A 33 -11.67 -4.42 -5.93
C ARG A 33 -10.90 -3.31 -6.63
N ASP A 34 -11.11 -3.13 -7.93
CA ASP A 34 -10.36 -2.14 -8.71
C ASP A 34 -10.58 -0.72 -8.20
N GLN A 35 -11.81 -0.38 -7.84
CA GLN A 35 -12.14 0.92 -7.23
C GLN A 35 -11.42 1.11 -5.89
N VAL A 36 -11.43 0.09 -5.01
CA VAL A 36 -10.75 0.17 -3.71
C VAL A 36 -9.23 0.31 -3.89
N MET A 37 -8.64 -0.43 -4.82
CA MET A 37 -7.20 -0.40 -5.08
C MET A 37 -6.76 0.93 -5.69
N ALA A 38 -7.56 1.51 -6.60
CA ALA A 38 -7.32 2.84 -7.15
C ALA A 38 -7.38 3.92 -6.05
N GLN A 39 -8.42 3.92 -5.22
CA GLN A 39 -8.54 4.87 -4.11
C GLN A 39 -7.41 4.70 -3.08
N ALA A 40 -7.02 3.46 -2.78
CA ALA A 40 -5.91 3.19 -1.89
C ALA A 40 -4.59 3.75 -2.43
N ALA A 41 -4.33 3.65 -3.73
CA ALA A 41 -3.16 4.22 -4.37
C ALA A 41 -3.17 5.75 -4.25
N GLU A 42 -4.29 6.40 -4.57
CA GLU A 42 -4.45 7.86 -4.44
C GLU A 42 -4.20 8.36 -3.02
N LEU A 43 -4.73 7.67 -2.01
CA LEU A 43 -4.52 8.00 -0.59
C LEU A 43 -3.04 7.91 -0.20
N VAL A 44 -2.36 6.84 -0.59
CA VAL A 44 -0.94 6.60 -0.28
C VAL A 44 -0.06 7.62 -1.00
N GLU A 45 -0.33 7.90 -2.27
CA GLU A 45 0.40 8.90 -3.04
C GLU A 45 0.20 10.32 -2.51
N GLY A 46 -1.03 10.66 -2.10
CA GLY A 46 -1.35 11.93 -1.44
C GLY A 46 -0.53 12.10 -0.16
N ALA A 47 -0.60 11.11 0.74
CA ALA A 47 0.16 11.13 1.99
C ALA A 47 1.69 11.17 1.77
N ALA A 48 2.20 10.45 0.78
CA ALA A 48 3.62 10.43 0.45
C ALA A 48 4.11 11.78 -0.09
N ARG A 49 3.28 12.50 -0.85
CA ARG A 49 3.57 13.88 -1.29
C ARG A 49 3.67 14.83 -0.11
N GLU A 50 2.75 14.74 0.84
CA GLU A 50 2.77 15.55 2.07
C GLU A 50 4.02 15.26 2.92
N ALA A 51 4.35 13.99 3.12
CA ALA A 51 5.52 13.56 3.90
C ALA A 51 6.86 13.71 3.16
N ARG A 52 6.86 14.07 1.87
CA ARG A 52 8.04 14.09 0.99
C ARG A 52 8.82 12.77 1.02
N LEU A 53 8.09 11.66 0.93
CA LEU A 53 8.63 10.31 1.03
C LEU A 53 9.51 9.98 -0.19
N PRO A 54 10.66 9.29 -0.03
CA PRO A 54 11.48 8.86 -1.16
C PRO A 54 10.74 7.87 -2.08
N GLY A 55 10.95 8.00 -3.39
CA GLY A 55 10.23 7.20 -4.40
C GLY A 55 10.41 5.68 -4.25
N GLY A 56 11.59 5.21 -3.81
CA GLY A 56 11.81 3.78 -3.54
C GLY A 56 10.98 3.25 -2.37
N GLN A 57 10.79 4.06 -1.33
CA GLN A 57 9.93 3.70 -0.18
C GLN A 57 8.45 3.80 -0.55
N LEU A 58 8.05 4.79 -1.36
CA LEU A 58 6.69 4.91 -1.88
C LEU A 58 6.28 3.65 -2.66
N ARG A 59 7.11 3.14 -3.57
CA ARG A 59 6.79 1.93 -4.35
C ARG A 59 6.47 0.73 -3.47
N ALA A 60 7.17 0.57 -2.35
CA ALA A 60 6.92 -0.53 -1.42
C ALA A 60 5.59 -0.38 -0.63
N GLN A 61 5.07 0.84 -0.53
CA GLN A 61 3.83 1.15 0.20
C GLN A 61 2.58 1.12 -0.69
N LEU A 62 2.75 1.20 -2.02
CA LEU A 62 1.63 1.17 -2.94
C LEU A 62 0.88 -0.18 -2.90
N PRO A 63 -0.43 -0.18 -3.20
CA PRO A 63 -1.18 -1.41 -3.43
C PRO A 63 -0.55 -2.21 -4.59
N ASP A 64 -0.47 -3.53 -4.44
CA ASP A 64 0.11 -4.44 -5.43
C ASP A 64 -0.93 -5.48 -5.91
N ALA A 65 -0.54 -6.27 -6.91
CA ALA A 65 -1.41 -7.28 -7.50
C ALA A 65 -1.82 -8.36 -6.48
N GLU A 66 -0.90 -8.78 -5.60
CA GLU A 66 -1.16 -9.79 -4.58
C GLU A 66 -2.24 -9.34 -3.58
N ARG A 67 -2.16 -8.09 -3.10
CA ARG A 67 -3.18 -7.50 -2.21
C ARG A 67 -4.52 -7.32 -2.93
N GLY A 68 -4.49 -6.98 -4.22
CA GLY A 68 -5.70 -6.92 -5.05
C GLY A 68 -6.38 -8.28 -5.14
N GLU A 69 -5.62 -9.34 -5.38
CA GLU A 69 -6.13 -10.71 -5.46
C GLU A 69 -6.65 -11.21 -4.12
N ALA A 70 -5.93 -10.95 -3.03
CA ALA A 70 -6.40 -11.27 -1.68
C ALA A 70 -7.68 -10.52 -1.29
N LEU A 71 -7.88 -9.29 -1.79
CA LEU A 71 -9.14 -8.58 -1.63
C LEU A 71 -10.25 -9.24 -2.46
N LEU A 72 -9.99 -9.57 -3.72
CA LEU A 72 -10.95 -10.24 -4.59
C LEU A 72 -11.47 -11.53 -3.97
N ASN A 73 -10.57 -12.39 -3.51
CA ASN A 73 -10.91 -13.67 -2.89
C ASN A 73 -11.81 -13.48 -1.65
N ARG A 74 -11.56 -12.45 -0.84
CA ARG A 74 -12.43 -12.11 0.30
C ARG A 74 -13.81 -11.61 -0.13
N LEU A 75 -13.89 -10.82 -1.20
CA LEU A 75 -15.17 -10.35 -1.74
C LEU A 75 -15.98 -11.51 -2.34
N LEU A 76 -15.34 -12.41 -3.09
CA LEU A 76 -15.98 -13.61 -3.64
C LEU A 76 -16.46 -14.56 -2.54
N ALA A 77 -15.70 -14.69 -1.45
CA ALA A 77 -16.11 -15.51 -0.30
C ALA A 77 -17.43 -15.06 0.34
N CYS A 78 -17.82 -13.78 0.20
CA CYS A 78 -19.12 -13.29 0.67
C CYS A 78 -20.31 -13.95 -0.07
N ALA A 79 -20.09 -14.50 -1.27
CA ALA A 79 -21.11 -15.19 -2.05
C ALA A 79 -21.29 -16.67 -1.69
N MET A 80 -20.44 -17.30 -0.87
CA MET A 80 -20.57 -18.72 -0.49
C MET A 80 -21.96 -19.12 0.07
N PRO A 81 -22.68 -18.27 0.84
CA PRO A 81 -24.05 -18.60 1.25
C PRO A 81 -25.04 -18.74 0.09
N LEU A 82 -24.81 -18.05 -1.03
CA LEU A 82 -25.66 -18.12 -2.22
C LEU A 82 -25.48 -19.43 -2.99
N GLU A 83 -24.24 -19.94 -3.05
CA GLU A 83 -23.93 -21.23 -3.65
C GLU A 83 -24.71 -22.37 -2.99
N ARG A 84 -24.86 -22.31 -1.66
CA ARG A 84 -25.65 -23.29 -0.89
C ARG A 84 -27.14 -23.25 -1.20
N LEU A 85 -27.70 -22.07 -1.52
CA LEU A 85 -29.12 -21.90 -1.82
C LEU A 85 -29.47 -22.23 -3.28
N ALA A 86 -28.46 -22.38 -4.13
CA ALA A 86 -28.67 -22.68 -5.55
C ALA A 86 -28.98 -24.15 -5.84
N SER A 87 -28.60 -25.05 -4.93
CA SER A 87 -28.97 -26.46 -4.97
C SER A 87 -30.43 -26.73 -4.58
N GLU A 88 -31.15 -25.72 -4.06
CA GLU A 88 -32.54 -25.83 -3.65
C GLU A 88 -33.47 -25.32 -4.78
N GLY A 89 -34.53 -26.07 -5.10
CA GLY A 89 -35.32 -25.99 -6.34
C GLY A 89 -35.99 -24.65 -6.71
N GLY A 90 -36.75 -24.65 -7.81
CA GLY A 90 -37.27 -23.46 -8.53
C GLY A 90 -38.46 -22.70 -7.91
N ASP A 91 -38.90 -23.06 -6.71
CA ASP A 91 -40.13 -22.53 -6.11
C ASP A 91 -40.01 -21.05 -5.73
N LEU A 92 -41.17 -20.40 -5.57
CA LEU A 92 -41.27 -18.94 -5.37
C LEU A 92 -40.65 -18.49 -4.03
N LEU A 93 -40.74 -19.32 -2.98
CA LEU A 93 -40.05 -19.10 -1.71
C LEU A 93 -38.53 -19.19 -1.87
N SER A 94 -38.03 -20.18 -2.60
CA SER A 94 -36.60 -20.34 -2.91
C SER A 94 -36.05 -19.19 -3.76
N ARG A 95 -36.87 -18.57 -4.60
CA ARG A 95 -36.50 -17.33 -5.33
C ARG A 95 -36.35 -16.13 -4.40
N ARG A 96 -37.28 -15.91 -3.47
CA ARG A 96 -37.17 -14.82 -2.48
C ARG A 96 -35.98 -15.00 -1.53
N ALA A 97 -35.76 -16.22 -1.06
CA ALA A 97 -34.61 -16.54 -0.20
C ALA A 97 -33.28 -16.24 -0.89
N ARG A 98 -33.15 -16.58 -2.18
CA ARG A 98 -31.97 -16.25 -2.99
C ARG A 98 -31.78 -14.74 -3.18
N GLY A 99 -32.85 -13.99 -3.40
CA GLY A 99 -32.80 -12.52 -3.48
C GLY A 99 -32.28 -11.89 -2.19
N ALA A 100 -32.85 -12.27 -1.04
CA ALA A 100 -32.40 -11.77 0.26
C ALA A 100 -30.95 -12.15 0.59
N ALA A 101 -30.55 -13.38 0.26
CA ALA A 101 -29.17 -13.81 0.43
C ALA A 101 -28.20 -13.03 -0.47
N LEU A 102 -28.65 -12.55 -1.63
CA LEU A 102 -27.83 -11.80 -2.58
C LEU A 102 -27.56 -10.39 -2.06
N GLU A 103 -28.61 -9.74 -1.56
CA GLU A 103 -28.50 -8.45 -0.89
C GLU A 103 -27.55 -8.56 0.31
N ALA A 104 -27.74 -9.55 1.17
CA ALA A 104 -26.87 -9.77 2.33
C ALA A 104 -25.41 -10.06 1.95
N ALA A 105 -25.17 -10.87 0.91
CA ALA A 105 -23.82 -11.14 0.41
C ALA A 105 -23.16 -9.88 -0.16
N TRP A 106 -23.92 -9.05 -0.86
CA TRP A 106 -23.41 -7.80 -1.40
C TRP A 106 -23.10 -6.77 -0.29
N GLU A 107 -23.98 -6.64 0.71
CA GLU A 107 -23.73 -5.81 1.88
C GLU A 107 -22.45 -6.25 2.61
N ALA A 108 -22.25 -7.56 2.78
CA ALA A 108 -21.02 -8.11 3.35
C ALA A 108 -19.79 -7.77 2.49
N ALA A 109 -19.88 -7.89 1.16
CA ALA A 109 -18.79 -7.51 0.26
C ALA A 109 -18.46 -6.01 0.34
N VAL A 110 -19.48 -5.14 0.42
CA VAL A 110 -19.29 -3.70 0.64
C VAL A 110 -18.63 -3.44 1.99
N ALA A 111 -19.04 -4.13 3.06
CA ALA A 111 -18.41 -3.99 4.37
C ALA A 111 -16.92 -4.40 4.36
N VAL A 112 -16.57 -5.48 3.64
CA VAL A 112 -15.18 -5.90 3.41
C VAL A 112 -14.39 -4.82 2.65
N ALA A 113 -14.96 -4.26 1.58
CA ALA A 113 -14.34 -3.18 0.82
C ALA A 113 -14.10 -1.91 1.66
N VAL A 114 -15.09 -1.49 2.45
CA VAL A 114 -14.99 -0.34 3.37
C VAL A 114 -13.91 -0.59 4.43
N SER A 115 -13.86 -1.80 5.00
CA SER A 115 -12.82 -2.18 5.96
C SER A 115 -11.43 -2.14 5.35
N ALA A 116 -11.28 -2.64 4.12
CA ALA A 116 -10.03 -2.57 3.38
C ALA A 116 -9.60 -1.12 3.13
N LEU A 117 -10.51 -0.25 2.69
CA LEU A 117 -10.20 1.17 2.47
C LEU A 117 -9.80 1.87 3.78
N ARG A 118 -10.48 1.58 4.90
CA ARG A 118 -10.12 2.12 6.22
C ARG A 118 -8.70 1.71 6.64
N SER A 119 -8.30 0.46 6.37
CA SER A 119 -6.93 0.00 6.65
C SER A 119 -5.89 0.78 5.82
N TRP A 120 -6.22 1.13 4.58
CA TRP A 120 -5.37 1.96 3.74
C TRP A 120 -5.32 3.42 4.19
N GLN A 121 -6.44 3.99 4.65
CA GLN A 121 -6.46 5.31 5.26
C GLN A 121 -5.57 5.38 6.50
N GLN A 122 -5.58 4.35 7.35
CA GLN A 122 -4.69 4.27 8.51
C GLN A 122 -3.21 4.21 8.10
N ARG A 123 -2.88 3.44 7.06
CA ARG A 123 -1.52 3.41 6.50
C ARG A 123 -1.11 4.76 5.92
N ALA A 124 -1.98 5.40 5.15
CA ALA A 124 -1.73 6.73 4.59
C ALA A 124 -1.50 7.76 5.70
N ALA A 125 -2.28 7.73 6.79
CA ALA A 125 -2.06 8.58 7.95
C ALA A 125 -0.70 8.33 8.62
N ALA A 126 -0.27 7.06 8.74
CA ALA A 126 1.05 6.72 9.26
C ALA A 126 2.18 7.22 8.35
N ILE A 127 1.98 7.20 7.03
CA ILE A 127 2.92 7.76 6.04
C ILE A 127 2.95 9.29 6.16
N ALA A 128 1.81 9.96 6.25
CA ALA A 128 1.75 11.42 6.42
C ALA A 128 2.46 11.88 7.70
N ALA A 129 2.38 11.08 8.77
CA ALA A 129 3.09 11.33 10.03
C ALA A 129 4.61 11.02 9.97
N TRP A 130 5.11 10.49 8.85
CA TRP A 130 6.53 10.16 8.70
C TRP A 130 7.40 11.41 8.82
N ARG A 131 8.31 11.39 9.80
CA ARG A 131 9.39 12.36 9.92
C ARG A 131 10.67 11.72 9.42
N ARG A 132 11.41 12.43 8.55
CA ARG A 132 12.72 11.99 8.06
C ARG A 132 13.59 11.56 9.25
N PRO A 133 14.05 10.30 9.32
CA PRO A 133 15.08 9.95 10.28
C PRO A 133 16.33 10.74 9.90
N LEU A 134 16.70 11.72 10.72
CA LEU A 134 17.91 12.54 10.52
C LEU A 134 19.20 11.77 10.87
N ALA A 135 19.08 10.57 11.44
CA ALA A 135 20.19 9.73 11.88
C ALA A 135 21.33 9.54 10.86
N PRO A 136 21.09 9.22 9.57
CA PRO A 136 22.17 9.09 8.59
C PRO A 136 22.86 10.43 8.27
N VAL A 137 22.13 11.55 8.31
CA VAL A 137 22.71 12.88 8.08
C VAL A 137 23.60 13.29 9.26
N VAL A 138 23.13 13.07 10.49
CA VAL A 138 23.89 13.34 11.72
C VAL A 138 25.15 12.46 11.79
N ALA A 139 25.05 11.19 11.43
CA ALA A 139 26.21 10.30 11.39
C ALA A 139 27.26 10.74 10.37
N SER A 140 26.83 11.21 9.19
CA SER A 140 27.73 11.71 8.14
C SER A 140 28.45 12.99 8.55
N VAL A 141 27.71 13.95 9.12
CA VAL A 141 28.26 15.23 9.60
C VAL A 141 29.17 15.02 10.81
N GLY A 142 28.76 14.16 11.76
CA GLY A 142 29.57 13.81 12.93
C GLY A 142 30.88 13.12 12.54
N GLY A 143 30.82 12.17 11.58
CA GLY A 143 32.01 11.52 11.05
C GLY A 143 32.97 12.51 10.37
N LEU A 144 32.44 13.42 9.56
CA LEU A 144 33.25 14.46 8.91
C LEU A 144 33.90 15.39 9.93
N ALA A 145 33.16 15.81 10.97
CA ALA A 145 33.69 16.65 12.04
C ALA A 145 34.82 15.94 12.80
N ILE A 146 34.66 14.67 13.16
CA ILE A 146 35.69 13.88 13.84
C ILE A 146 36.94 13.75 12.96
N VAL A 147 36.78 13.43 11.67
CA VAL A 147 37.91 13.36 10.74
C VAL A 147 38.65 14.69 10.64
N LEU A 148 37.92 15.81 10.58
CA LEU A 148 38.52 17.15 10.53
C LEU A 148 39.24 17.52 11.83
N THR A 149 38.69 17.16 12.99
CA THR A 149 39.32 17.38 14.30
C THR A 149 40.59 16.56 14.43
N VAL A 150 40.57 15.28 14.05
CA VAL A 150 41.74 14.39 14.11
C VAL A 150 42.82 14.87 13.14
N ALA A 151 42.46 15.25 11.92
CA ALA A 151 43.41 15.81 10.95
C ALA A 151 44.02 17.13 11.45
N SER A 152 43.21 18.01 12.05
CA SER A 152 43.70 19.25 12.67
C SER A 152 44.63 18.98 13.84
N ALA A 153 44.35 17.96 14.65
CA ALA A 153 45.21 17.56 15.77
C ALA A 153 46.55 16.97 15.31
N TRP A 154 46.58 16.24 14.19
CA TRP A 154 47.83 15.80 13.54
C TRP A 154 48.63 16.99 13.02
N LEU A 155 47.99 17.93 12.32
CA LEU A 155 48.64 19.12 11.77
C LEU A 155 49.12 20.09 12.85
N GLY A 156 48.40 20.20 13.97
CA GLY A 156 48.76 21.02 15.13
C GLY A 156 49.77 20.37 16.09
N GLY A 157 50.31 19.18 15.77
CA GLY A 157 51.31 18.49 16.59
C GLY A 157 50.80 17.89 17.91
N GLN A 158 49.48 17.86 18.12
CA GLN A 158 48.87 17.28 19.33
C GLN A 158 48.80 15.76 19.28
N LEU A 159 48.84 15.18 18.07
CA LEU A 159 48.82 13.74 17.83
C LEU A 159 49.91 13.37 16.81
N THR A 160 50.50 12.18 16.96
CA THR A 160 51.47 11.67 15.99
C THR A 160 50.74 11.23 14.71
N PRO A 161 51.10 11.76 13.53
CA PRO A 161 50.43 11.41 12.29
C PRO A 161 50.76 9.97 11.88
N PRO A 162 49.80 9.21 11.35
CA PRO A 162 50.04 7.88 10.81
C PRO A 162 50.87 7.95 9.50
N GLU A 163 51.57 6.86 9.16
CA GLU A 163 52.51 6.79 8.04
C GLU A 163 51.91 7.21 6.68
N TRP A 164 50.64 6.91 6.44
CA TRP A 164 49.96 7.29 5.21
C TRP A 164 49.62 8.80 5.12
N PHE A 165 49.60 9.53 6.24
CA PHE A 165 49.29 10.96 6.32
C PHE A 165 50.54 11.86 6.39
N ARG A 166 51.71 11.29 6.72
CA ARG A 166 53.01 12.00 6.74
C ARG A 166 53.32 12.85 5.51
N PRO A 167 53.11 12.40 4.25
CA PRO A 167 53.43 13.23 3.09
C PRO A 167 52.62 14.54 3.05
N VAL A 168 51.38 14.54 3.56
CA VAL A 168 50.53 15.74 3.63
C VAL A 168 50.94 16.64 4.79
N HIS A 169 51.23 16.05 5.94
CA HIS A 169 51.73 16.77 7.11
C HIS A 169 53.06 17.49 6.83
N ASP A 170 53.99 16.82 6.18
CA ASP A 170 55.32 17.38 5.87
C ASP A 170 55.20 18.45 4.78
N ALA A 171 54.34 18.25 3.78
CA ALA A 171 54.03 19.26 2.78
C ALA A 171 53.41 20.53 3.41
N PHE A 172 52.48 20.37 4.36
CA PHE A 172 51.88 21.48 5.10
C PHE A 172 52.96 22.29 5.82
N TRP A 173 53.80 21.65 6.64
CA TRP A 173 54.86 22.35 7.39
C TRP A 173 56.01 22.91 6.54
N SER A 174 56.19 22.42 5.31
CA SER A 174 57.18 22.95 4.37
C SER A 174 56.78 24.26 3.69
N LEU A 175 55.52 24.69 3.81
CA LEU A 175 55.04 25.94 3.23
C LEU A 175 55.58 27.17 4.02
N PRO A 176 55.85 28.30 3.34
CA PRO A 176 56.18 29.54 4.01
C PRO A 176 54.92 30.08 4.72
N TRP A 177 54.81 29.79 6.02
CA TRP A 177 53.77 30.35 6.87
C TRP A 177 53.93 31.88 6.98
N PRO A 178 52.83 32.65 6.98
CA PRO A 178 52.86 34.09 7.20
C PRO A 178 53.26 34.48 8.63
#